data_AF-A0A914EE94-F1
#
_entry.id   AF-A0A914EE94-F1
#
_cell.length_a   1.000
_cell.length_b   1.000
_cell.length_c   1.000
_cell.angle_alpha   90.00
_cell.angle_beta   90.00
_cell.angle_gamma   90.00
#
_symmetry.space_group_name_H-M   'P 1'
#
loop_
_entity.id
_entity.type
_entity.pdbx_description
1 polymer ?
#
loop_
_entity_poly.entity_id
_entity_poly.type
_entity_poly.pdbx_seq_one_letter_code
_entity_poly.pdbx_strand_id
1 'polypeptide(L)' 'MVPASEGQYLFLLWPAQTSIPSSICDELFQAIQEEWARIPRNTILGLVESMPCCIRAVIKAKGYVTKY' A
#
# COMPACT_ATOMS: atom_id res chain seq x y z
N MET A 1 20.87 -6.53 45.72
CA MET A 1 21.37 -5.60 44.67
C MET A 1 21.33 -6.35 43.35
N VAL A 2 20.37 -6.01 42.48
CA VAL A 2 20.28 -6.56 41.12
C VAL A 2 20.88 -5.52 40.17
N PRO A 3 21.92 -5.82 39.39
CA PRO A 3 22.26 -4.98 38.26
C PRO A 3 21.52 -5.45 37.01
N ALA A 4 20.87 -4.47 36.39
CA ALA A 4 20.15 -4.56 35.13
C ALA A 4 21.09 -4.85 33.95
N SER A 5 20.63 -5.63 32.96
CA SER A 5 20.83 -5.36 31.52
C SER A 5 20.34 -6.49 30.61
N GLU A 6 19.06 -6.89 30.74
CA GLU A 6 18.38 -7.74 29.74
C GLU A 6 17.62 -6.91 28.68
N GLY A 7 17.97 -5.62 28.52
CA GLY A 7 17.25 -4.70 27.63
C GLY A 7 17.93 -4.37 26.30
N GLN A 8 19.16 -4.85 26.05
CA GLN A 8 19.97 -4.35 24.91
C GLN A 8 20.15 -5.36 23.76
N TYR A 9 19.64 -6.57 23.85
CA TYR A 9 19.89 -7.60 22.82
C TYR A 9 18.79 -7.76 21.78
N LEU A 10 17.66 -7.03 21.90
CA LEU A 10 16.56 -7.14 20.93
C LEU A 10 16.85 -6.47 19.58
N PHE A 11 17.92 -5.68 19.45
CA PHE A 11 18.34 -5.11 18.16
C PHE A 11 19.21 -6.06 17.33
N LEU A 12 19.70 -7.18 17.91
CA LEU A 12 20.54 -8.16 17.20
C LEU A 12 19.73 -9.31 16.56
N LEU A 13 18.41 -9.31 16.72
CA LEU A 13 17.49 -10.30 16.14
C LEU A 13 16.63 -9.75 15.00
N TRP A 14 16.87 -8.51 14.54
CA TRP A 14 16.30 -8.05 13.28
C TRP A 14 17.02 -8.81 12.16
N PRO A 15 16.31 -9.58 11.30
CA PRO A 15 16.96 -10.15 10.14
C PRO A 15 17.48 -8.98 9.31
N ALA A 16 18.82 -8.93 9.12
CA ALA A 16 19.46 -8.02 8.20
C ALA A 16 18.61 -7.97 6.93
N GLN A 17 18.14 -6.76 6.57
CA GLN A 17 17.36 -6.54 5.37
C GLN A 17 18.04 -7.30 4.23
N THR A 18 17.46 -8.41 3.79
CA THR A 18 17.96 -9.12 2.63
C THR A 18 17.80 -8.12 1.49
N SER A 19 18.91 -7.65 0.92
CA SER A 19 18.87 -6.77 -0.23
C SER A 19 18.05 -7.49 -1.29
N ILE A 20 16.86 -6.98 -1.60
CA ILE A 20 16.04 -7.53 -2.66
C ILE A 20 16.91 -7.50 -3.92
N PRO A 21 17.20 -8.66 -4.54
CA PRO A 21 17.99 -8.71 -5.76
C PRO A 21 17.41 -7.74 -6.79
N SER A 22 18.26 -6.94 -7.44
CA SER A 22 17.80 -5.91 -8.39
C SER A 22 16.90 -6.49 -9.48
N SER A 23 17.18 -7.73 -9.89
CA SER A 23 16.38 -8.47 -10.88
C SER A 23 14.91 -8.64 -10.47
N ILE A 24 14.63 -8.84 -9.18
CA ILE A 24 13.25 -8.97 -8.68
C ILE A 24 12.52 -7.63 -8.72
N CYS A 25 13.23 -6.53 -8.43
CA CYS A 25 12.67 -5.19 -8.56
C CYS A 25 12.37 -4.85 -10.03
N ASP A 26 13.27 -5.23 -10.94
CA ASP A 26 13.11 -4.98 -12.38
C ASP A 26 11.95 -5.79 -12.96
N GLU A 27 11.84 -7.07 -12.61
CA GLU A 27 10.72 -7.94 -13.00
C GLU A 27 9.38 -7.43 -12.46
N LEU A 28 9.34 -7.01 -11.19
CA LEU A 28 8.14 -6.42 -10.60
C LEU A 28 7.76 -5.12 -11.30
N PHE A 29 8.73 -4.26 -11.59
CA PHE A 29 8.48 -3.01 -12.29
C PHE A 29 7.90 -3.27 -13.68
N GLN A 30 8.47 -4.20 -14.43
CA GLN A 30 7.98 -4.59 -15.75
C GLN A 30 6.54 -5.14 -15.67
N ALA A 31 6.25 -6.02 -14.71
CA ALA A 31 4.91 -6.56 -14.50
C ALA A 31 3.88 -5.48 -14.17
N ILE A 32 4.26 -4.47 -13.35
CA ILE A 32 3.39 -3.33 -13.05
C ILE A 32 3.11 -2.51 -14.31
N GLN A 33 4.12 -2.25 -15.14
CA GLN A 33 3.92 -1.50 -16.40
C GLN A 33 2.97 -2.24 -17.35
N GLU A 34 3.13 -3.56 -17.48
CA GLU A 34 2.28 -4.39 -18.34
C GLU A 34 0.83 -4.42 -17.85
N GLU A 35 0.60 -4.66 -16.56
CA GLU A 35 -0.75 -4.65 -16.01
C GLU A 35 -1.38 -3.25 -16.05
N TRP A 36 -0.60 -2.19 -15.82
CA TRP A 36 -1.08 -0.81 -15.94
C TRP A 36 -1.56 -0.50 -17.36
N ALA A 37 -0.78 -0.92 -18.37
CA ALA A 37 -1.16 -0.76 -19.78
C ALA A 37 -2.40 -1.57 -20.17
N ARG A 38 -2.68 -2.67 -19.45
CA ARG A 38 -3.83 -3.55 -19.71
C ARG A 38 -5.14 -3.03 -19.13
N ILE A 39 -5.12 -2.06 -18.22
CA ILE A 39 -6.34 -1.51 -17.61
C ILE A 39 -7.23 -0.89 -18.71
N PRO A 40 -8.46 -1.38 -18.90
CA PRO A 40 -9.36 -0.82 -19.91
C PRO A 40 -9.70 0.64 -19.60
N ARG A 41 -9.70 1.50 -20.63
CA ARG A 41 -10.10 2.92 -20.49
C ARG A 41 -11.47 3.07 -19.82
N ASN A 42 -12.42 2.18 -20.14
CA ASN A 42 -13.76 2.21 -19.57
C ASN A 42 -13.77 1.98 -18.06
N THR A 43 -12.81 1.21 -17.52
CA THR A 43 -12.66 1.04 -16.07
C THR A 43 -12.33 2.38 -15.41
N ILE A 44 -11.37 3.12 -15.98
CA ILE A 44 -10.97 4.44 -15.46
C ILE A 44 -12.12 5.44 -15.58
N LEU A 45 -12.81 5.47 -16.72
CA LEU A 45 -13.98 6.33 -16.91
C LEU A 45 -15.08 6.02 -15.91
N GLY A 46 -15.39 4.74 -15.68
CA GLY A 46 -16.38 4.31 -14.69
C GLY A 46 -16.02 4.76 -13.26
N LEU A 47 -14.73 4.75 -12.90
CA LEU A 47 -14.28 5.29 -11.61
C LEU A 47 -14.56 6.79 -11.50
N VAL A 48 -14.24 7.57 -12.53
CA VAL A 48 -14.53 9.02 -12.57
C VAL A 48 -16.04 9.29 -12.49
N GLU A 49 -16.83 8.56 -13.28
CA GLU A 49 -18.29 8.65 -13.28
C GLU A 49 -18.92 8.27 -11.93
N SER A 50 -18.24 7.45 -11.12
CA SER A 50 -18.69 7.07 -9.78
C SER A 50 -18.47 8.15 -8.72
N MET A 51 -17.63 9.15 -8.98
CA MET A 51 -17.25 10.19 -8.00
C MET A 51 -18.44 10.91 -7.34
N PRO A 52 -19.52 11.28 -8.06
CA PRO A 52 -20.68 11.89 -7.43
C PRO A 52 -21.33 10.99 -6.37
N CYS A 53 -21.28 9.66 -6.52
CA CYS A 53 -21.78 8.72 -5.53
C CYS A 53 -20.91 8.75 -4.25
N CYS A 54 -19.59 8.78 -4.40
CA CYS A 54 -18.66 8.87 -3.27
C CYS A 54 -18.88 10.17 -2.49
N ILE A 55 -19.04 11.29 -3.18
CA ILE A 55 -19.34 12.59 -2.55
C ILE A 55 -20.65 12.55 -1.78
N ARG A 56 -21.73 12.00 -2.37
CA ARG A 56 -23.00 11.83 -1.66
C ARG A 56 -22.88 10.96 -0.41
N ALA A 57 -22.04 9.92 -0.46
CA ALA A 57 -21.78 9.07 0.70
C ALA A 57 -21.09 9.86 1.83
N VAL A 58 -20.09 10.68 1.51
CA VAL A 58 -19.39 11.53 2.48
C VAL A 58 -20.33 12.57 3.09
N ILE A 59 -21.18 13.21 2.28
CA ILE A 59 -22.19 14.16 2.76
C ILE A 59 -23.14 13.48 3.74
N LYS A 60 -23.67 12.30 3.38
CA LYS A 60 -24.55 11.52 4.26
C LYS A 60 -23.85 11.11 5.55
N ALA A 61 -22.56 10.78 5.46
CA ALA A 61 -21.71 10.47 6.58
C ALA A 61 -21.24 11.71 7.35
N LYS A 62 -21.69 12.94 7.03
CA LYS A 62 -21.26 14.19 7.69
C LYS A 62 -19.74 14.37 7.72
N GLY A 63 -19.05 13.90 6.68
CA GLY A 63 -17.59 13.97 6.57
C GLY A 63 -16.83 12.80 7.20
N TYR A 64 -17.51 11.83 7.83
CA TYR A 64 -16.87 10.62 8.33
C TYR A 64 -16.56 9.61 7.20
N VAL A 65 -15.73 8.61 7.52
CA VAL A 65 -15.29 7.54 6.61
C VAL A 65 -16.48 6.83 5.96
N THR A 66 -16.32 6.48 4.68
CA THR A 66 -17.32 5.74 3.90
C THR A 66 -16.76 4.38 3.48
N LYS A 67 -17.58 3.55 2.80
CA LYS A 67 -17.14 2.27 2.24
C LYS A 67 -16.23 2.41 0.99
N TYR A 68 -16.18 3.61 0.43
CA TYR A 68 -15.33 3.97 -0.70
C TYR A 68 -14.01 4.54 -0.19
#